data_AF-A0AAW4I7Q1-F1
#
_entry.id   AF-A0AAW4I7Q1-F1
#
_cell.length_a   1.000
_cell.length_b   1.000
_cell.length_c   1.000
_cell.angle_alpha   90.00
_cell.angle_beta   90.00
_cell.angle_gamma   90.00
#
_symmetry.space_group_name_H-M   'P 1'
#
loop_
_entity.id
_entity.type
_entity.pdbx_description
1 polymer ?
#
loop_
_entity_poly.entity_id
_entity_poly.type
_entity_poly.pdbx_seq_one_letter_code
_entity_poly.pdbx_strand_id
1 'polypeptide(L)'
;MPATRPSQLLTLQSFGDISRFLREGVADEESRQLRDSLSALSTQIDEAVRIRRTSTDTAAITRRVLTLSHCAREHQLFLTGLGSAWHALYEFGAYERALRELRNAIADWQQMLERRSPKESASFDQFELLAWRTLGEALLLIDMYEHQSDPPSDLQDRAPPRKLSVLQRASAWFRRWRR
;
A
#
# COMPACT_ATOMS: atom_id res chain seq x y z
N MET A 1 -16.78 -21.85 9.58
CA MET A 1 -17.55 -20.59 9.45
C MET A 1 -16.81 -19.69 8.46
N PRO A 2 -17.16 -19.68 7.16
CA PRO A 2 -16.44 -18.88 6.17
C PRO A 2 -17.10 -17.52 5.91
N ALA A 3 -16.27 -16.55 5.51
CA ALA A 3 -16.57 -15.27 4.89
C ALA A 3 -17.16 -14.13 5.75
N THR A 4 -16.32 -13.55 6.62
CA THR A 4 -16.50 -12.17 7.14
C THR A 4 -15.40 -11.22 6.66
N ARG A 5 -14.65 -11.57 5.59
CA ARG A 5 -13.59 -10.70 5.01
C ARG A 5 -14.09 -9.41 4.33
N PRO A 6 -15.25 -9.33 3.65
CA PRO A 6 -15.62 -8.11 2.92
C PRO A 6 -15.97 -6.92 3.85
N SER A 7 -16.26 -7.17 5.12
CA SER A 7 -16.68 -6.13 6.07
C SER A 7 -15.51 -5.36 6.69
N GLN A 8 -14.30 -5.93 6.78
CA GLN A 8 -13.15 -5.30 7.43
C GLN A 8 -12.46 -4.24 6.55
N LEU A 9 -12.53 -4.37 5.22
CA LEU A 9 -12.01 -3.38 4.28
C LEU A 9 -12.77 -2.04 4.33
N LEU A 10 -14.02 -2.04 4.80
CA LEU A 10 -14.89 -0.85 4.88
C LEU A 10 -14.50 0.14 5.99
N THR A 11 -13.59 -0.26 6.90
CA THR A 11 -13.18 0.54 8.07
C THR A 11 -11.74 1.08 7.99
N LEU A 12 -11.02 0.89 6.88
CA LEU A 12 -9.66 1.41 6.71
C LEU A 12 -9.69 2.94 6.51
N GLN A 13 -9.67 3.69 7.60
CA GLN A 13 -9.63 5.17 7.58
C GLN A 13 -8.27 5.75 7.96
N SER A 14 -7.34 4.92 8.42
CA SER A 14 -5.98 5.33 8.78
C SER A 14 -4.93 4.32 8.30
N PHE A 15 -3.67 4.78 8.21
CA PHE A 15 -2.52 3.92 7.95
C PHE A 15 -2.30 2.88 9.08
N GLY A 16 -2.67 3.22 10.32
CA GLY A 16 -2.67 2.29 11.45
C GLY A 16 -3.68 1.14 11.27
N ASP A 17 -4.86 1.41 10.70
CA ASP A 17 -5.86 0.38 10.40
C ASP A 17 -5.36 -0.57 9.31
N ILE A 18 -4.67 -0.03 8.29
CA ILE A 18 -4.03 -0.83 7.25
C ILE A 18 -2.95 -1.74 7.86
N SER A 19 -2.08 -1.21 8.73
CA SER A 19 -1.06 -2.02 9.43
C SER A 19 -1.67 -3.14 10.28
N ARG A 20 -2.79 -2.88 10.96
CA ARG A 20 -3.51 -3.89 11.74
C ARG A 20 -4.10 -4.98 10.84
N PHE A 21 -4.78 -4.59 9.77
CA PHE A 21 -5.37 -5.52 8.81
C PHE A 21 -4.33 -6.46 8.19
N LEU A 22 -3.17 -5.94 7.81
CA LEU A 22 -2.10 -6.74 7.19
C LEU A 22 -1.60 -7.86 8.12
N ARG A 23 -1.53 -7.61 9.43
CA ARG A 23 -1.11 -8.58 10.46
C ARG A 23 -2.11 -9.71 10.71
N GLU A 24 -3.37 -9.56 10.33
CA GLU A 24 -4.44 -10.51 10.67
C GLU A 24 -4.61 -11.67 9.65
N GLY A 25 -3.98 -11.60 8.46
CA GLY A 25 -4.18 -12.63 7.43
C GLY A 25 -3.20 -13.80 7.46
N VAL A 26 -3.74 -15.00 7.24
CA VAL A 26 -2.98 -16.26 7.11
C VAL A 26 -2.75 -16.55 5.63
N ALA A 27 -1.50 -16.44 5.17
CA ALA A 27 -1.08 -16.72 3.81
C ALA A 27 0.21 -17.56 3.77
N ASP A 28 0.74 -17.85 2.58
CA ASP A 28 2.06 -18.46 2.41
C ASP A 28 3.18 -17.56 2.98
N GLU A 29 4.39 -18.11 3.11
CA GLU A 29 5.49 -17.42 3.81
C GLU A 29 5.87 -16.09 3.15
N GLU A 30 5.90 -16.04 1.80
CA GLU A 30 6.21 -14.80 1.08
C GLU A 30 5.11 -13.74 1.24
N SER A 31 3.83 -14.13 1.25
CA SER A 31 2.73 -13.19 1.51
C SER A 31 2.76 -12.66 2.94
N ARG A 32 3.14 -13.49 3.93
CA ARG A 32 3.34 -13.01 5.31
C ARG A 32 4.45 -11.98 5.38
N GLN A 33 5.60 -12.27 4.79
CA GLN A 33 6.73 -11.34 4.75
C GLN A 33 6.38 -10.03 4.03
N LEU A 34 5.61 -10.11 2.94
CA LEU A 34 5.09 -8.93 2.24
C LEU A 34 4.18 -8.09 3.15
N ARG A 35 3.23 -8.73 3.84
CA ARG A 35 2.31 -8.07 4.79
C ARG A 35 3.07 -7.42 5.94
N ASP A 36 4.09 -8.08 6.49
CA ASP A 36 4.92 -7.55 7.56
C ASP A 36 5.73 -6.33 7.09
N SER A 37 6.36 -6.43 5.92
CA SER A 37 7.10 -5.32 5.32
C SER A 37 6.21 -4.12 5.01
N LEU A 38 5.00 -4.35 4.49
CA LEU A 38 3.98 -3.31 4.27
C LEU A 38 3.46 -2.71 5.58
N SER A 39 3.28 -3.52 6.62
CA SER A 39 2.86 -3.05 7.94
C SER A 39 3.90 -2.12 8.57
N ALA A 40 5.19 -2.44 8.42
CA ALA A 40 6.29 -1.57 8.81
C ALA A 40 6.29 -0.25 8.02
N LEU A 41 6.14 -0.31 6.69
CA LEU A 41 6.07 0.88 5.83
C LEU A 41 4.88 1.78 6.21
N SER A 42 3.69 1.20 6.38
CA SER A 42 2.48 1.91 6.77
C SER A 42 2.64 2.61 8.13
N THR A 43 3.32 1.96 9.09
CA THR A 43 3.63 2.56 10.39
C THR A 43 4.55 3.76 10.25
N GLN A 44 5.61 3.68 9.42
CA GLN A 44 6.51 4.82 9.20
C GLN A 44 5.83 5.99 8.49
N ILE A 45 4.90 5.70 7.56
CA ILE A 45 4.08 6.73 6.90
C ILE A 45 3.21 7.44 7.94
N ASP A 46 2.50 6.70 8.78
CA ASP A 46 1.64 7.28 9.84
C ASP A 46 2.44 8.18 10.79
N GLU A 47 3.59 7.70 11.25
CA GLU A 47 4.50 8.45 12.12
C GLU A 47 5.01 9.74 11.46
N ALA A 48 5.35 9.70 10.16
CA ALA A 48 5.79 10.85 9.40
C ALA A 48 4.68 11.89 9.19
N VAL A 49 3.47 11.44 8.86
CA VAL A 49 2.29 12.30 8.73
C VAL A 49 1.93 12.92 10.08
N ARG A 50 1.92 12.13 11.15
CA ARG A 50 1.60 12.59 12.49
C ARG A 50 2.59 13.64 12.97
N ILE A 51 3.90 13.37 12.89
CA ILE A 51 4.91 14.33 13.37
C ILE A 51 4.87 15.64 12.57
N ARG A 52 4.64 15.59 11.26
CA ARG A 52 4.53 16.80 10.45
C ARG A 52 3.31 17.63 10.79
N ARG A 53 2.18 17.00 11.13
CA ARG A 53 0.94 17.71 11.51
C ARG A 53 0.98 18.27 12.93
N THR A 54 1.70 17.64 13.86
CA THR A 54 1.70 18.02 15.28
C THR A 54 2.93 18.81 15.73
N SER A 55 4.02 18.76 14.96
CA SER A 55 5.28 19.44 15.30
C SER A 55 5.65 20.50 14.28
N THR A 56 6.31 21.56 14.76
CA THR A 56 7.00 22.56 13.94
C THR A 56 8.53 22.38 13.97
N ASP A 57 9.03 21.40 14.73
CA ASP A 57 10.45 21.08 14.79
C ASP A 57 10.90 20.41 13.48
N THR A 58 11.47 21.22 12.58
CA THR A 58 11.99 20.76 11.29
C THR A 58 13.03 19.65 11.46
N ALA A 59 13.86 19.67 12.51
CA ALA A 59 14.88 18.64 12.69
C ALA A 59 14.26 17.29 13.08
N ALA A 60 13.22 17.30 13.91
CA ALA A 60 12.47 16.08 14.23
C ALA A 60 11.73 15.52 13.00
N ILE A 61 11.12 16.39 12.19
CA ILE A 61 10.46 16.00 10.94
C ILE A 61 11.50 15.39 9.98
N THR A 62 12.62 16.06 9.73
CA THR A 62 13.69 15.55 8.84
C THR A 62 14.20 14.18 9.29
N ARG A 63 14.45 13.97 10.60
CA ARG A 63 14.86 12.65 11.11
C ARG A 63 13.82 11.58 10.80
N ARG A 64 12.53 11.88 10.97
CA ARG A 64 11.45 10.94 10.68
C ARG A 64 11.35 10.62 9.18
N VAL A 65 11.49 11.63 8.32
CA VAL A 65 11.47 11.45 6.86
C VAL A 65 12.64 10.59 6.39
N LEU A 66 13.83 10.74 6.99
CA LEU A 66 14.97 9.87 6.73
C LEU A 66 14.69 8.41 7.10
N THR A 67 14.10 8.16 8.27
CA THR A 67 13.69 6.81 8.69
C THR A 67 12.67 6.20 7.70
N LEU A 68 11.69 7.00 7.26
CA LEU A 68 10.71 6.57 6.27
C LEU A 68 11.37 6.25 4.90
N SER A 69 12.29 7.09 4.44
CA SER A 69 13.04 6.88 3.18
C SER A 69 13.83 5.57 3.21
N HIS A 70 14.46 5.26 4.35
CA HIS A 70 15.16 4.00 4.55
C HIS A 70 14.19 2.81 4.48
N CYS A 71 13.11 2.85 5.24
CA CYS A 71 12.08 1.80 5.25
C CYS A 71 11.47 1.56 3.85
N ALA A 72 11.18 2.62 3.10
CA ALA A 72 10.67 2.51 1.74
C ALA A 72 11.69 1.88 0.77
N ARG A 73 12.99 2.14 0.97
CA ARG A 73 14.06 1.50 0.19
C ARG A 73 14.23 0.03 0.54
N GLU A 74 14.18 -0.32 1.83
CA GLU A 74 14.21 -1.70 2.29
C GLU A 74 13.02 -2.49 1.73
N HIS A 75 11.82 -1.90 1.77
CA HIS A 75 10.63 -2.49 1.17
C HIS A 75 10.80 -2.73 -0.33
N GLN A 76 11.33 -1.75 -1.07
CA GLN A 76 11.60 -1.94 -2.50
C GLN A 76 12.61 -3.06 -2.76
N LEU A 77 13.68 -3.14 -1.98
CA LEU A 77 14.66 -4.23 -2.12
C LEU A 77 14.04 -5.59 -1.83
N PHE A 78 13.19 -5.68 -0.80
CA PHE A 78 12.42 -6.88 -0.51
C PHE A 78 11.57 -7.34 -1.70
N LEU A 79 10.88 -6.41 -2.38
CA LEU A 79 10.06 -6.77 -3.56
C LEU A 79 10.88 -7.41 -4.68
N THR A 80 12.12 -6.99 -4.89
CA THR A 80 12.99 -7.60 -5.91
C THR A 80 13.40 -9.04 -5.58
N GLY A 81 13.27 -9.45 -4.33
CA GLY A 81 13.57 -10.80 -3.86
C GLY A 81 12.37 -11.74 -3.80
N LEU A 82 11.16 -11.27 -4.15
CA LEU A 82 9.96 -12.11 -4.16
C LEU A 82 10.01 -13.19 -5.23
N GLY A 83 9.31 -14.31 -5.00
CA GLY A 83 9.20 -15.39 -5.97
C GLY A 83 8.63 -14.97 -7.32
N SER A 84 8.86 -15.78 -8.36
CA SER A 84 8.40 -15.50 -9.72
C SER A 84 6.87 -15.45 -9.86
N ALA A 85 6.13 -16.08 -8.94
CA ALA A 85 4.67 -16.03 -8.92
C ALA A 85 4.13 -14.61 -8.69
N TRP A 86 4.75 -13.84 -7.80
CA TRP A 86 4.42 -12.42 -7.58
C TRP A 86 4.71 -11.58 -8.82
N HIS A 87 5.88 -11.78 -9.42
CA HIS A 87 6.31 -11.04 -10.61
C HIS A 87 5.46 -11.35 -11.86
N ALA A 88 4.74 -12.47 -11.87
CA ALA A 88 3.82 -12.83 -12.95
C ALA A 88 2.47 -12.09 -12.85
N LEU A 89 2.15 -11.46 -11.71
CA LEU A 89 0.93 -10.67 -11.55
C LEU A 89 1.07 -9.33 -12.27
N TYR A 90 0.07 -8.95 -13.07
CA TYR A 90 0.04 -7.66 -13.74
C TYR A 90 0.07 -6.49 -12.74
N GLU A 91 -0.59 -6.68 -11.59
CA GLU A 91 -0.70 -5.76 -10.48
C GLU A 91 0.65 -5.48 -9.81
N PHE A 92 1.61 -6.41 -9.90
CA PHE A 92 2.94 -6.22 -9.35
C PHE A 92 3.65 -5.01 -9.97
N GLY A 93 3.59 -4.88 -11.31
CA GLY A 93 4.19 -3.75 -12.01
C GLY A 93 3.48 -2.42 -11.72
N ALA A 94 2.19 -2.44 -11.39
CA ALA A 94 1.47 -1.25 -10.93
C ALA A 94 1.94 -0.84 -9.53
N TYR A 95 2.10 -1.82 -8.63
CA TYR A 95 2.58 -1.61 -7.27
C TYR A 95 4.02 -1.08 -7.24
N GLU A 96 4.94 -1.68 -7.99
CA GLU A 96 6.33 -1.19 -8.08
C GLU A 96 6.42 0.25 -8.59
N ARG A 97 5.56 0.62 -9.54
CA ARG A 97 5.51 2.00 -10.05
C ARG A 97 5.03 2.95 -8.97
N ALA A 98 3.96 2.60 -8.25
CA ALA A 98 3.43 3.41 -7.16
C ALA A 98 4.48 3.60 -6.04
N LEU A 99 5.18 2.52 -5.67
CA LEU A 99 6.26 2.60 -4.68
C LEU A 99 7.41 3.50 -5.13
N ARG A 100 7.78 3.46 -6.42
CA ARG A 100 8.80 4.35 -6.98
C ARG A 100 8.37 5.81 -6.94
N GLU A 101 7.13 6.10 -7.31
CA GLU A 101 6.53 7.44 -7.21
C GLU A 101 6.53 7.94 -5.75
N LEU A 102 6.14 7.10 -4.80
CA LEU A 102 6.19 7.41 -3.37
C LEU A 102 7.61 7.74 -2.90
N ARG A 103 8.61 6.92 -3.28
CA ARG A 103 10.01 7.17 -2.91
C ARG A 103 10.54 8.49 -3.46
N ASN A 104 10.18 8.84 -4.68
CA ASN A 104 10.54 10.12 -5.27
C ASN A 104 9.89 11.27 -4.49
N ALA A 105 8.61 11.16 -4.13
CA ALA A 105 7.92 12.18 -3.35
C ALA A 105 8.49 12.35 -1.93
N ILE A 106 8.94 11.25 -1.29
CA ILE A 106 9.66 11.31 0.00
C ILE A 106 10.96 12.09 -0.16
N ALA A 107 11.73 11.83 -1.21
CA ALA A 107 12.98 12.53 -1.49
C ALA A 107 12.77 14.02 -1.79
N ASP A 108 11.74 14.36 -2.57
CA ASP A 108 11.36 15.75 -2.86
C ASP A 108 10.95 16.48 -1.57
N TRP A 109 10.14 15.84 -0.73
CA TRP A 109 9.72 16.42 0.55
C TRP A 109 10.91 16.65 1.49
N GLN A 110 11.82 15.67 1.58
CA GLN A 110 13.07 15.81 2.34
C GLN A 110 13.88 17.01 1.85
N GLN A 111 14.04 17.15 0.53
CA GLN A 111 14.79 18.26 -0.06
C GLN A 111 14.13 19.63 0.24
N MET A 112 12.79 19.70 0.25
CA MET A 112 12.08 20.93 0.61
C MET A 112 12.24 21.28 2.09
N LEU A 113 12.27 20.28 2.98
CA LEU A 113 12.54 20.46 4.41
C LEU A 113 13.96 20.97 4.66
N GLU A 114 14.97 20.37 4.03
CA GLU A 114 16.37 20.78 4.16
C GLU A 114 16.61 22.23 3.71
N ARG A 115 15.92 22.64 2.63
CA ARG A 115 16.00 24.00 2.09
C ARG A 115 15.10 25.01 2.82
N ARG A 116 14.28 24.56 3.79
CA ARG A 116 13.24 25.37 4.45
C ARG A 116 12.36 26.12 3.44
N SER A 117 11.99 25.43 2.37
CA SER A 117 11.25 26.00 1.25
C SER A 117 9.78 26.24 1.62
N PRO A 118 9.15 27.34 1.18
CA PRO A 118 7.71 27.53 1.33
C PRO A 118 6.88 26.50 0.55
N LYS A 119 7.50 25.75 -0.38
CA LYS A 119 6.85 24.67 -1.15
C LYS A 119 6.78 23.34 -0.38
N GLU A 120 7.30 23.30 0.86
CA GLU A 120 7.32 22.08 1.66
C GLU A 120 5.92 21.51 1.90
N SER A 121 4.92 22.34 2.19
CA SER A 121 3.54 21.88 2.42
C SER A 121 2.95 21.17 1.18
N ALA A 122 3.15 21.73 -0.01
CA ALA A 122 2.67 21.12 -1.25
C ALA A 122 3.39 19.78 -1.53
N SER A 123 4.68 19.69 -1.18
CA SER A 123 5.43 18.45 -1.30
C SER A 123 4.96 17.40 -0.29
N PHE A 124 4.58 17.81 0.92
CA PHE A 124 3.98 16.94 1.93
C PHE A 124 2.63 16.40 1.47
N ASP A 125 1.76 17.25 0.93
CA ASP A 125 0.44 16.83 0.42
C ASP A 125 0.57 15.82 -0.73
N GLN A 126 1.54 16.05 -1.64
CA GLN A 126 1.86 15.13 -2.73
C GLN A 126 2.39 13.78 -2.22
N PHE A 127 3.26 13.80 -1.20
CA PHE A 127 3.73 12.60 -0.54
C PHE A 127 2.56 11.82 0.08
N GLU A 128 1.68 12.48 0.83
CA GLU A 128 0.56 11.82 1.50
C GLU A 128 -0.40 11.17 0.49
N LEU A 129 -0.71 11.86 -0.61
CA LEU A 129 -1.53 11.32 -1.69
C LEU A 129 -0.92 10.03 -2.28
N LEU A 130 0.38 10.06 -2.57
CA LEU A 130 1.09 8.91 -3.13
C LEU A 130 1.24 7.77 -2.12
N ALA A 131 1.32 8.07 -0.83
CA ALA A 131 1.33 7.08 0.23
C ALA A 131 0.02 6.29 0.27
N TRP A 132 -1.13 6.98 0.24
CA TRP A 132 -2.45 6.35 0.14
C TRP A 132 -2.60 5.50 -1.11
N ARG A 133 -2.18 6.03 -2.26
CA ARG A 133 -2.20 5.28 -3.52
C ARG A 133 -1.37 4.01 -3.41
N THR A 134 -0.13 4.10 -2.93
CA THR A 134 0.80 2.97 -2.85
C THR A 134 0.25 1.86 -1.96
N LEU A 135 -0.31 2.19 -0.80
CA LEU A 135 -0.92 1.19 0.07
C LEU A 135 -2.20 0.59 -0.53
N GLY A 136 -2.99 1.38 -1.27
CA GLY A 136 -4.13 0.86 -2.03
C GLY A 136 -3.72 -0.16 -3.09
N GLU A 137 -2.67 0.14 -3.87
CA GLU A 137 -2.11 -0.80 -4.86
C GLU A 137 -1.54 -2.06 -4.19
N ALA A 138 -0.91 -1.92 -3.02
CA ALA A 138 -0.40 -3.06 -2.25
C ALA A 138 -1.52 -4.02 -1.79
N LEU A 139 -2.64 -3.45 -1.32
CA LEU A 139 -3.80 -4.24 -0.90
C LEU A 139 -4.42 -4.98 -2.08
N LEU A 140 -4.49 -4.37 -3.26
CA LEU A 140 -4.95 -5.03 -4.49
C LEU A 140 -4.00 -6.16 -4.91
N LEU A 141 -2.69 -5.95 -4.83
CA LEU A 141 -1.69 -6.97 -5.14
C LEU A 141 -1.85 -8.20 -4.24
N ILE A 142 -1.97 -8.00 -2.92
CA ILE A 142 -2.19 -9.08 -1.96
C ILE A 142 -3.51 -9.81 -2.24
N ASP A 143 -4.59 -9.07 -2.48
CA ASP A 143 -5.90 -9.64 -2.79
C ASP A 143 -5.83 -10.53 -4.05
N MET A 144 -5.19 -10.06 -5.12
CA MET A 144 -5.04 -10.84 -6.36
C MET A 144 -4.16 -12.06 -6.19
N TYR A 145 -3.08 -11.96 -5.42
CA TYR A 145 -2.22 -13.10 -5.14
C TYR A 145 -2.96 -14.19 -4.35
N GLU A 146 -3.68 -13.81 -3.29
CA GLU A 146 -4.43 -14.77 -2.47
C GLU A 146 -5.55 -15.47 -3.28
N HIS A 147 -6.27 -14.74 -4.14
CA HIS A 147 -7.30 -15.33 -4.99
C HIS A 147 -6.75 -16.25 -6.09
N GLN A 148 -5.50 -16.06 -6.53
CA GLN A 148 -4.86 -16.95 -7.51
C GLN A 148 -4.22 -18.18 -6.85
N SER A 149 -3.90 -18.09 -5.55
CA SER A 149 -3.23 -19.14 -4.79
C SER A 149 -4.19 -20.16 -4.16
N ASP A 150 -5.49 -19.86 -4.07
CA ASP A 150 -6.51 -20.84 -3.66
C ASP A 150 -6.64 -21.90 -4.78
N PRO A 151 -6.24 -23.17 -4.56
CA PRO A 151 -6.51 -24.21 -5.53
C PRO A 151 -8.03 -24.39 -5.65
N PRO A 152 -8.58 -24.69 -6.84
CA PRO A 152 -9.95 -25.13 -6.97
C PRO A 152 -10.08 -26.49 -6.28
N SER A 153 -10.32 -26.50 -4.97
CA SER A 153 -10.73 -27.70 -4.25
C SER A 153 -12.08 -28.13 -4.80
N ASP A 154 -12.04 -29.24 -5.54
CA ASP A 154 -13.13 -30.13 -5.95
C ASP A 154 -14.51 -29.49 -6.06
N LEU A 155 -15.00 -29.34 -7.29
CA LEU A 155 -16.34 -29.81 -7.69
C LEU A 155 -16.54 -29.59 -9.20
N GLN A 156 -16.62 -30.71 -9.92
CA GLN A 156 -17.61 -31.00 -10.96
C GLN A 156 -18.11 -29.84 -11.82
N ASP A 157 -17.71 -29.89 -13.09
CA ASP A 157 -18.67 -29.92 -14.22
C ASP A 157 -19.80 -28.88 -14.15
N ARG A 158 -19.46 -27.59 -14.28
CA ARG A 158 -20.44 -26.57 -14.65
C ARG A 158 -19.75 -25.35 -15.28
N ALA A 159 -20.07 -25.17 -16.58
CA ALA A 159 -19.97 -24.00 -17.47
C ALA A 159 -18.96 -22.88 -17.14
N PRO A 160 -18.22 -22.36 -18.14
CA PRO A 160 -17.16 -21.39 -17.92
C PRO A 160 -17.68 -20.12 -17.21
N PRO A 161 -17.08 -19.68 -16.10
CA PRO A 161 -17.51 -18.45 -15.45
C PRO A 161 -17.16 -17.26 -16.33
N ARG A 162 -18.19 -16.50 -16.70
CA ARG A 162 -18.09 -15.23 -17.42
C ARG A 162 -17.12 -14.30 -16.69
N LYS A 163 -16.15 -13.76 -17.43
CA LYS A 163 -15.22 -12.70 -16.99
C LYS A 163 -16.04 -11.49 -16.49
N LEU A 164 -16.23 -11.38 -15.17
CA LEU A 164 -16.93 -10.24 -14.57
C LEU A 164 -15.99 -9.03 -14.57
N SER A 165 -16.40 -8.01 -15.33
CA SER A 165 -15.58 -6.84 -15.66
C SER A 165 -15.19 -6.03 -14.42
N VAL A 166 -13.88 -5.90 -14.21
CA VAL A 166 -13.23 -5.08 -13.17
C VAL A 166 -13.58 -3.58 -13.33
N LEU A 167 -13.93 -3.15 -14.55
CA LEU A 167 -14.40 -1.80 -14.85
C LEU A 167 -15.69 -1.41 -14.11
N GLN A 168 -16.55 -2.38 -13.77
CA GLN A 168 -17.76 -2.12 -12.98
C GLN A 168 -17.45 -1.83 -11.51
N ARG A 169 -16.37 -2.42 -10.96
CA ARG A 169 -15.95 -2.17 -9.57
C ARG A 169 -15.19 -0.85 -9.44
N ALA A 170 -14.29 -0.55 -10.38
CA ALA A 170 -13.59 0.73 -10.42
C ALA A 170 -14.55 1.93 -10.63
N SER A 171 -15.55 1.79 -11.51
CA SER A 171 -16.52 2.86 -11.76
C SER A 171 -17.53 3.06 -10.62
N ALA A 172 -17.84 2.02 -9.83
CA ALA A 172 -18.67 2.14 -8.64
C ALA A 172 -17.94 2.90 -7.50
N TRP A 173 -16.64 2.68 -7.36
CA TRP A 173 -15.80 3.42 -6.41
C TRP A 173 -15.68 4.90 -6.79
N PHE A 174 -15.45 5.18 -8.08
CA PHE A 174 -15.37 6.54 -8.61
C PHE A 174 -16.71 7.31 -8.53
N ARG A 175 -17.85 6.63 -8.68
CA ARG A 175 -19.18 7.24 -8.53
C ARG A 175 -19.53 7.59 -7.09
N ARG A 176 -18.96 6.88 -6.11
CA ARG A 176 -19.20 7.10 -4.68
C ARG A 176 -18.39 8.27 -4.12
N TRP A 177 -17.28 8.64 -4.77
CA TRP A 177 -16.47 9.83 -4.46
C TRP A 177 -16.98 11.14 -5.07
N ARG A 178 -18.02 11.08 -5.91
CA ARG A 178 -18.58 12.23 -6.64
C ARG A 178 -19.97 12.64 -6.16
N ARG A 179 -20.45 12.09 -5.04
CA ARG A 179 -21.69 12.49 -4.35
C ARG A 179 -21.37 13.09 -3.00
#